data_AF-A0A0E3Q159-F1
#
_entry.id   AF-A0A0E3Q159-F1
#
_cell.length_a   1.000
_cell.length_b   1.000
_cell.length_c   1.000
_cell.angle_alpha   90.00
_cell.angle_beta   90.00
_cell.angle_gamma   90.00
#
_symmetry.space_group_name_H-M   'P 1'
#
loop_
_entity.id
_entity.type
_entity.pdbx_description
1 polymer ?
#
loop_
_entity_poly.entity_id
_entity_poly.type
_entity_poly.pdbx_seq_one_letter_code
_entity_poly.pdbx_strand_id
1 'polypeptide(L)'
;MNIRKNEYQEKRISGKTNIRKNEYQEKRISGKTNIRKNEYQEKRISGKTNIRKNEYQEKRISGKTNIRKNEYQEKRISGKTNIRKNEYQEKRISGKTNIRKNEYQEKRISGKTNIRKNEKKYGEVFLKCQKSESITFFPSTV
;
A
#
# COMPACT_ATOMS: atom_id res chain seq x y z
N MET A 1 -17.80 17.24 0.47
CA MET A 1 -18.72 16.47 1.32
C MET A 1 -17.94 15.76 2.45
N ASN A 2 -18.46 15.80 3.68
CA ASN A 2 -17.88 15.14 4.86
C ASN A 2 -18.84 14.03 5.35
N ILE A 3 -18.34 12.81 5.56
CA ILE A 3 -19.15 11.64 5.98
C ILE A 3 -18.58 11.05 7.29
N ARG A 4 -19.45 10.70 8.26
CA ARG A 4 -19.09 10.17 9.58
C ARG A 4 -19.91 8.90 9.91
N LYS A 5 -19.23 7.80 10.28
CA LYS A 5 -19.72 6.52 10.86
C LYS A 5 -20.84 5.78 10.08
N ASN A 6 -20.48 4.68 9.42
CA ASN A 6 -21.34 3.93 8.51
C ASN A 6 -20.89 2.44 8.38
N GLU A 7 -21.83 1.49 8.40
CA GLU A 7 -21.68 0.03 8.13
C GLU A 7 -22.57 -0.39 6.95
N TYR A 8 -21.99 -0.99 5.89
CA TYR A 8 -22.75 -1.40 4.69
C TYR A 8 -22.07 -2.58 3.96
N GLN A 9 -22.82 -3.25 3.09
CA GLN A 9 -22.34 -4.30 2.19
C GLN A 9 -21.40 -3.75 1.09
N GLU A 10 -21.87 -2.82 0.24
CA GLU A 10 -21.05 -2.17 -0.80
C GLU A 10 -21.08 -0.63 -0.66
N LYS A 11 -19.98 0.05 -1.01
CA LYS A 11 -19.97 1.52 -1.17
C LYS A 11 -19.10 2.01 -2.32
N ARG A 12 -19.64 2.94 -3.10
CA ARG A 12 -18.94 3.68 -4.16
C ARG A 12 -18.86 5.16 -3.85
N ILE A 13 -17.69 5.75 -4.09
CA ILE A 13 -17.44 7.18 -3.86
C ILE A 13 -16.66 7.76 -5.03
N SER A 14 -17.13 8.89 -5.56
CA SER A 14 -16.48 9.67 -6.61
C SER A 14 -16.22 11.12 -6.15
N GLY A 15 -15.14 11.74 -6.64
CA GLY A 15 -14.88 13.17 -6.44
C GLY A 15 -14.04 13.54 -5.20
N LYS A 16 -14.25 14.76 -4.68
CA LYS A 16 -13.50 15.31 -3.53
C LYS A 16 -14.24 15.04 -2.21
N THR A 17 -13.73 14.14 -1.38
CA THR A 17 -14.42 13.69 -0.15
C THR A 17 -13.49 13.45 1.04
N ASN A 18 -14.00 13.67 2.25
CA ASN A 18 -13.34 13.28 3.50
C ASN A 18 -14.22 12.32 4.30
N ILE A 19 -13.61 11.27 4.85
CA ILE A 19 -14.32 10.15 5.46
C ILE A 19 -13.69 9.74 6.79
N ARG A 20 -14.52 9.49 7.81
CA ARG A 20 -14.08 9.12 9.17
C ARG A 20 -14.84 7.90 9.72
N LYS A 21 -14.10 6.85 10.13
CA LYS A 21 -14.53 5.56 10.74
C LYS A 21 -15.61 4.79 9.95
N ASN A 22 -15.32 3.57 9.54
CA ASN A 22 -16.12 2.84 8.54
C ASN A 22 -15.75 1.35 8.48
N GLU A 23 -16.73 0.49 8.23
CA GLU A 23 -16.60 -0.98 7.99
C GLU A 23 -17.51 -1.41 6.83
N TYR A 24 -16.97 -2.19 5.88
CA TYR A 24 -17.73 -2.70 4.73
C TYR A 24 -17.14 -4.00 4.17
N GLN A 25 -17.94 -4.77 3.43
CA GLN A 25 -17.43 -5.88 2.64
C GLN A 25 -16.67 -5.40 1.39
N GLU A 26 -17.31 -4.63 0.50
CA GLU A 26 -16.65 -4.05 -0.69
C GLU A 26 -16.66 -2.51 -0.70
N LYS A 27 -15.53 -1.90 -1.09
CA LYS A 27 -15.48 -0.45 -1.35
C LYS A 27 -14.67 -0.03 -2.57
N ARG A 28 -15.26 0.86 -3.36
CA ARG A 28 -14.61 1.52 -4.52
C ARG A 28 -14.52 3.03 -4.33
N ILE A 29 -13.36 3.60 -4.62
CA ILE A 29 -13.09 5.04 -4.49
C ILE A 29 -12.42 5.54 -5.75
N SER A 30 -12.95 6.62 -6.34
CA SER A 30 -12.32 7.37 -7.43
C SER A 30 -12.17 8.87 -7.08
N GLY A 31 -11.03 9.47 -7.41
CA GLY A 31 -10.82 10.91 -7.29
C GLY A 31 -9.87 11.33 -6.16
N LYS A 32 -10.21 12.42 -5.44
CA LYS A 32 -9.36 13.03 -4.39
C LYS A 32 -9.99 12.77 -3.02
N THR A 33 -9.43 11.85 -2.23
CA THR A 33 -10.09 11.41 -0.98
C THR A 33 -9.11 11.31 0.20
N ASN A 34 -9.56 11.70 1.39
CA ASN A 34 -8.86 11.41 2.65
C ASN A 34 -9.69 10.50 3.56
N ILE A 35 -9.06 9.47 4.13
CA ILE A 35 -9.73 8.44 4.95
C ILE A 35 -8.99 8.23 6.27
N ARG A 36 -9.74 8.13 7.37
CA ARG A 36 -9.20 7.88 8.72
C ARG A 36 -9.91 6.70 9.44
N LYS A 37 -9.14 5.62 9.68
CA LYS A 37 -9.42 4.30 10.33
C LYS A 37 -10.56 3.43 9.76
N ASN A 38 -10.28 2.34 9.04
CA ASN A 38 -11.32 1.40 8.54
C ASN A 38 -10.82 -0.06 8.33
N GLU A 39 -11.76 -1.01 8.37
CA GLU A 39 -11.66 -2.44 7.98
C GLU A 39 -12.51 -2.73 6.74
N TYR A 40 -12.01 -3.61 5.86
CA TYR A 40 -12.81 -4.17 4.76
C TYR A 40 -12.31 -5.54 4.32
N GLN A 41 -13.18 -6.33 3.70
CA GLN A 41 -12.74 -7.52 2.96
C GLN A 41 -12.08 -7.11 1.64
N GLU A 42 -12.75 -6.34 0.78
CA GLU A 42 -12.21 -5.91 -0.52
C GLU A 42 -12.20 -4.37 -0.67
N LYS A 43 -11.10 -3.83 -1.19
CA LYS A 43 -11.03 -2.39 -1.51
C LYS A 43 -10.26 -2.05 -2.78
N ARG A 44 -10.88 -1.20 -3.60
CA ARG A 44 -10.31 -0.64 -4.84
C ARG A 44 -10.22 0.88 -4.78
N ILE A 45 -9.05 1.42 -5.14
CA ILE A 45 -8.78 2.87 -5.10
C ILE A 45 -8.19 3.31 -6.44
N SER A 46 -8.76 4.36 -7.03
CA SER A 46 -8.21 5.07 -8.17
C SER A 46 -8.08 6.58 -7.88
N GLY A 47 -6.94 7.19 -8.25
CA GLY A 47 -6.74 8.64 -8.15
C GLY A 47 -5.75 9.08 -7.07
N LYS A 48 -6.04 10.20 -6.38
CA LYS A 48 -5.19 10.79 -5.33
C LYS A 48 -5.79 10.54 -3.95
N THR A 49 -5.16 9.72 -3.12
CA THR A 49 -5.75 9.33 -1.82
C THR A 49 -4.74 9.34 -0.68
N ASN A 50 -5.16 9.80 0.50
CA ASN A 50 -4.40 9.63 1.75
C ASN A 50 -5.18 8.76 2.75
N ILE A 51 -4.51 7.77 3.35
CA ILE A 51 -5.13 6.80 4.26
C ILE A 51 -4.30 6.68 5.55
N ARG A 52 -4.98 6.67 6.70
CA ARG A 52 -4.35 6.54 8.02
C ARG A 52 -5.03 5.44 8.88
N LYS A 53 -4.26 4.35 9.16
CA LYS A 53 -4.51 3.12 9.95
C LYS A 53 -5.64 2.16 9.50
N ASN A 54 -5.39 1.11 8.70
CA ASN A 54 -6.43 0.15 8.26
C ASN A 54 -5.94 -1.30 8.02
N GLU A 55 -6.85 -2.28 8.21
CA GLU A 55 -6.77 -3.73 7.91
C GLU A 55 -7.64 -4.11 6.70
N TYR A 56 -7.17 -5.08 5.92
CA TYR A 56 -7.93 -5.66 4.81
C TYR A 56 -7.51 -7.09 4.49
N GLN A 57 -8.42 -7.86 3.90
CA GLN A 57 -8.02 -9.09 3.19
C GLN A 57 -7.41 -8.74 1.83
N GLU A 58 -8.16 -8.02 0.98
CA GLU A 58 -7.73 -7.66 -0.36
C GLU A 58 -7.69 -6.15 -0.61
N LYS A 59 -6.62 -5.69 -1.27
CA LYS A 59 -6.53 -4.30 -1.72
C LYS A 59 -5.84 -4.08 -3.05
N ARG A 60 -6.50 -3.28 -3.90
CA ARG A 60 -5.97 -2.78 -5.18
C ARG A 60 -5.88 -1.26 -5.18
N ILE A 61 -4.72 -0.74 -5.60
CA ILE A 61 -4.45 0.70 -5.69
C ILE A 61 -3.94 1.05 -7.08
N SER A 62 -4.54 2.07 -7.68
CA SER A 62 -4.05 2.72 -8.90
C SER A 62 -3.97 4.25 -8.69
N GLY A 63 -2.83 4.86 -9.03
CA GLY A 63 -2.66 6.32 -8.99
C GLY A 63 -1.66 6.82 -7.94
N LYS A 64 -1.93 7.96 -7.30
CA LYS A 64 -1.04 8.57 -6.29
C LYS A 64 -1.61 8.33 -4.90
N THR A 65 -0.94 7.57 -4.04
CA THR A 65 -1.48 7.25 -2.71
C THR A 65 -0.43 7.32 -1.60
N ASN A 66 -0.80 7.90 -0.46
CA ASN A 66 -0.01 7.84 0.77
C ASN A 66 -0.71 7.00 1.84
N ILE A 67 0.00 6.05 2.43
CA ILE A 67 -0.54 5.11 3.44
C ILE A 67 0.34 5.12 4.69
N ARG A 68 -0.28 5.21 5.87
CA ARG A 68 0.40 5.19 7.17
C ARG A 68 -0.22 4.19 8.17
N LYS A 69 0.59 3.17 8.54
CA LYS A 69 0.34 1.97 9.40
C LYS A 69 -0.77 1.02 8.93
N ASN A 70 -0.48 -0.19 8.45
CA ASN A 70 -1.46 -0.97 7.67
C ASN A 70 -1.09 -2.47 7.52
N GLU A 71 -2.06 -3.38 7.64
CA GLU A 71 -1.94 -4.87 7.56
C GLU A 71 -2.86 -5.43 6.46
N TYR A 72 -2.38 -6.46 5.75
CA TYR A 72 -3.07 -7.06 4.61
C TYR A 72 -2.68 -8.52 4.39
N GLN A 73 -3.62 -9.31 3.88
CA GLN A 73 -3.28 -10.59 3.26
C GLN A 73 -2.76 -10.34 1.84
N GLU A 74 -3.56 -9.72 0.97
CA GLU A 74 -3.18 -9.44 -0.41
C GLU A 74 -3.13 -7.94 -0.73
N LYS A 75 -2.08 -7.54 -1.45
CA LYS A 75 -1.97 -6.17 -1.96
C LYS A 75 -1.39 -6.05 -3.36
N ARG A 76 -2.11 -5.34 -4.23
CA ARG A 76 -1.66 -4.91 -5.57
C ARG A 76 -1.56 -3.39 -5.66
N ILE A 77 -0.43 -2.90 -6.15
CA ILE A 77 -0.15 -1.47 -6.31
C ILE A 77 0.26 -1.19 -7.74
N SER A 78 -0.34 -0.17 -8.34
CA SER A 78 0.08 0.48 -9.57
C SER A 78 0.16 2.00 -9.37
N GLY A 79 1.23 2.63 -9.87
CA GLY A 79 1.39 4.09 -9.86
C GLY A 79 2.41 4.61 -8.85
N LYS A 80 2.15 5.79 -8.24
CA LYS A 80 3.06 6.46 -7.29
C LYS A 80 2.58 6.29 -5.85
N THR A 81 3.24 5.46 -5.04
CA THR A 81 2.76 5.18 -3.68
C THR A 81 3.84 5.37 -2.61
N ASN A 82 3.50 6.02 -1.50
CA ASN A 82 4.34 6.06 -0.30
C ASN A 82 3.68 5.27 0.84
N ILE A 83 4.45 4.37 1.45
CA ILE A 83 3.98 3.46 2.51
C ILE A 83 4.90 3.55 3.72
N ARG A 84 4.30 3.69 4.93
CA ARG A 84 5.05 3.78 6.19
C ARG A 84 4.47 2.83 7.26
N LYS A 85 5.30 1.86 7.70
CA LYS A 85 5.08 0.78 8.70
C LYS A 85 3.96 -0.23 8.33
N ASN A 86 4.26 -1.34 7.66
CA ASN A 86 3.21 -2.30 7.26
C ASN A 86 3.69 -3.78 7.28
N GLU A 87 2.73 -4.71 7.31
CA GLU A 87 2.89 -6.17 7.21
C GLU A 87 1.97 -6.74 6.13
N TYR A 88 2.40 -7.84 5.50
CA TYR A 88 1.79 -8.41 4.31
C TYR A 88 2.08 -9.90 4.15
N GLN A 89 1.11 -10.69 3.69
CA GLN A 89 1.40 -12.03 3.18
C GLN A 89 1.86 -11.94 1.72
N GLU A 90 1.01 -11.43 0.83
CA GLU A 90 1.29 -11.29 -0.59
C GLU A 90 1.34 -9.83 -1.06
N LYS A 91 2.32 -9.53 -1.92
CA LYS A 91 2.46 -8.20 -2.50
C LYS A 91 2.93 -8.15 -3.94
N ARG A 92 2.18 -7.42 -4.79
CA ARG A 92 2.58 -7.06 -6.16
C ARG A 92 2.67 -5.55 -6.33
N ILE A 93 3.77 -5.08 -6.93
CA ILE A 93 4.03 -3.65 -7.15
C ILE A 93 4.39 -3.40 -8.61
N SER A 94 3.71 -2.44 -9.25
CA SER A 94 4.15 -1.77 -10.46
C SER A 94 4.24 -0.25 -10.28
N GLY A 95 5.25 0.40 -10.88
CA GLY A 95 5.40 1.86 -10.88
C GLY A 95 6.46 2.40 -9.90
N LYS A 96 6.22 3.57 -9.29
CA LYS A 96 7.18 4.22 -8.37
C LYS A 96 6.71 4.11 -6.92
N THR A 97 7.40 3.35 -6.08
CA THR A 97 6.96 3.11 -4.69
C THR A 97 8.06 3.36 -3.67
N ASN A 98 7.76 4.12 -2.62
CA ASN A 98 8.64 4.26 -1.45
C ASN A 98 8.04 3.55 -0.23
N ILE A 99 8.84 2.70 0.42
CA ILE A 99 8.42 1.89 1.56
C ILE A 99 9.38 2.10 2.73
N ARG A 100 8.83 2.39 3.92
CA ARG A 100 9.61 2.56 5.15
C ARG A 100 9.08 1.65 6.28
N LYS A 101 9.94 0.73 6.77
CA LYS A 101 9.69 -0.39 7.73
C LYS A 101 8.60 -1.38 7.29
N ASN A 102 8.93 -2.63 6.93
CA ASN A 102 7.96 -3.68 6.58
C ASN A 102 8.52 -5.12 6.65
N GLU A 103 7.61 -6.08 6.87
CA GLU A 103 7.76 -7.55 6.78
C GLU A 103 6.81 -8.12 5.70
N TYR A 104 7.21 -9.21 5.02
CA TYR A 104 6.46 -9.85 3.91
C TYR A 104 6.79 -11.35 3.81
N GLN A 105 5.84 -12.17 3.36
CA GLN A 105 6.11 -13.58 2.97
C GLN A 105 6.40 -13.71 1.47
N GLU A 106 5.57 -13.12 0.61
CA GLU A 106 5.70 -13.21 -0.85
C GLU A 106 5.65 -11.86 -1.57
N LYS A 107 6.46 -11.73 -2.63
CA LYS A 107 6.62 -10.44 -3.31
C LYS A 107 7.00 -10.53 -4.78
N ARG A 108 6.34 -9.72 -5.62
CA ARG A 108 6.73 -9.43 -7.02
C ARG A 108 6.79 -7.92 -7.27
N ILE A 109 7.81 -7.47 -7.99
CA ILE A 109 8.06 -6.03 -8.26
C ILE A 109 8.41 -5.82 -9.73
N SER A 110 7.80 -4.82 -10.35
CA SER A 110 8.24 -4.24 -11.62
C SER A 110 8.26 -2.71 -11.52
N GLY A 111 9.39 -2.07 -11.83
CA GLY A 111 9.55 -0.60 -11.73
C GLY A 111 10.33 -0.13 -10.49
N LYS A 112 10.39 1.20 -10.29
CA LYS A 112 11.28 1.84 -9.31
C LYS A 112 10.74 1.70 -7.88
N THR A 113 11.46 0.99 -7.03
CA THR A 113 11.06 0.80 -5.63
C THR A 113 12.20 1.10 -4.67
N ASN A 114 11.99 2.03 -3.74
CA ASN A 114 12.94 2.34 -2.67
C ASN A 114 12.42 1.79 -1.33
N ILE A 115 13.25 1.00 -0.64
CA ILE A 115 12.87 0.30 0.59
C ILE A 115 13.90 0.58 1.68
N ARG A 116 13.42 0.98 2.87
CA ARG A 116 14.24 1.12 4.09
C ARG A 116 13.69 0.20 5.18
N LYS A 117 14.44 -0.84 5.58
CA LYS A 117 14.02 -1.97 6.45
C LYS A 117 14.87 -2.10 7.73
N ASN A 118 14.31 -2.81 8.73
CA ASN A 118 15.00 -3.69 9.68
C ASN A 118 14.41 -5.12 9.38
N GLU A 119 15.21 -6.20 9.35
CA GLU A 119 15.09 -7.51 8.60
C GLU A 119 13.85 -8.43 8.89
N LYS A 120 13.42 -9.50 8.15
CA LYS A 120 13.94 -10.58 7.21
C LYS A 120 12.97 -10.83 5.97
N LYS A 121 12.90 -11.96 5.22
CA LYS A 121 13.70 -12.51 4.06
C LYS A 121 12.74 -13.16 2.99
N TYR A 122 13.27 -13.59 1.83
CA TYR A 122 12.71 -14.36 0.67
C TYR A 122 11.85 -13.66 -0.42
N GLY A 123 12.19 -13.92 -1.68
CA GLY A 123 11.49 -13.48 -2.90
C GLY A 123 12.47 -13.14 -4.03
N GLU A 124 12.31 -13.75 -5.21
CA GLU A 124 13.10 -13.43 -6.40
C GLU A 124 12.91 -11.95 -6.80
N VAL A 125 14.01 -11.20 -6.87
CA VAL A 125 14.00 -9.78 -7.24
C VAL A 125 14.76 -9.59 -8.55
N PHE A 126 14.03 -9.46 -9.66
CA PHE A 126 14.60 -8.95 -10.91
C PHE A 126 14.70 -7.42 -10.85
N LEU A 127 15.84 -6.88 -10.41
CA LEU A 127 16.15 -5.45 -10.43
C LEU A 127 16.72 -5.06 -11.81
N LYS A 128 15.97 -4.34 -12.64
CA LYS A 128 16.58 -3.52 -13.72
C LYS A 128 17.19 -2.27 -13.09
N CYS A 129 18.51 -2.27 -12.97
CA CYS A 129 19.34 -1.17 -12.50
C CYS A 129 19.20 0.05 -13.44
N GLN A 130 18.72 1.19 -12.93
CA GLN A 130 19.10 2.48 -13.48
C GLN A 130 20.21 3.01 -12.59
N LYS A 131 21.42 3.15 -13.17
CA LYS A 131 22.64 3.64 -12.50
C LYS A 131 22.35 4.86 -11.63
N SER A 132 22.57 4.71 -10.33
CA SER A 132 23.09 5.74 -9.42
C SER A 132 23.54 5.06 -8.12
N GLU A 133 24.83 4.72 -8.12
CA GLU A 133 25.79 4.60 -7.00
C GLU A 133 25.52 3.75 -5.74
N SER A 134 26.44 2.80 -5.55
CA SER A 134 26.97 2.09 -4.36
C SER A 134 26.00 1.48 -3.34
N ILE A 135 25.88 0.15 -3.40
CA ILE A 135 25.73 -0.70 -2.21
C ILE A 135 27.00 -1.55 -2.14
N THR A 136 27.94 -1.18 -1.25
CA THR A 136 29.06 -2.03 -0.87
C THR A 136 28.63 -2.95 0.28
N PHE A 137 28.97 -4.23 0.20
CA PHE A 137 28.76 -5.22 1.26
C PHE A 137 30.12 -5.85 1.55
N PHE A 138 30.62 -5.70 2.77
CA PHE A 138 31.81 -6.42 3.24
C PHE A 138 31.34 -7.69 3.97
N PRO A 139 31.90 -8.88 3.67
CA PRO A 139 31.67 -10.07 4.48
C PRO A 139 32.53 -9.99 5.76
N SER A 140 31.90 -10.17 6.92
CA SER A 140 32.64 -10.42 8.16
C SER A 140 32.89 -11.91 8.28
N THR A 141 34.14 -12.33 8.04
CA THR A 141 34.72 -13.56 8.57
C THR A 141 35.07 -13.32 10.04
N VAL A 142 34.49 -14.10 10.97
CA VAL A 142 35.15 -15.14 11.77
C VAL A 142 34.05 -16.10 12.23
#